data_AF-A0A956EWJ2-F1
#
_entry.id   AF-A0A956EWJ2-F1
#
_cell.length_a   1.000
_cell.length_b   1.000
_cell.length_c   1.000
_cell.angle_alpha   90.00
_cell.angle_beta   90.00
_cell.angle_gamma   90.00
#
_symmetry.space_group_name_H-M   'P 1'
#
loop_
_entity.id
_entity.type
_entity.pdbx_description
1 polymer ?
#
loop_
_entity_poly.entity_id
_entity_poly.type
_entity_poly.pdbx_seq_one_letter_code
_entity_poly.pdbx_strand_id
1 'polypeptide(L)'
;MASNKRASREAIQKRRAGRALNDLFAGRGNGPLDGRTEKRRQRLLEELRENKRRGSGEELKPLEVLSHANELLDMGETVVSLRKLCAQRKPPGDRDQLVYVVRQVHEAYGFRSEVWGLVGVADEVLREAGVPLVEE
;
A
#
# COMPACT_ATOMS: atom_id res chain seq x y z
N MET A 1 -22.19 7.98 -16.80
CA MET A 1 -21.48 7.06 -15.90
C MET A 1 -20.34 7.83 -15.22
N ALA A 2 -20.53 8.23 -13.96
CA ALA A 2 -19.69 9.24 -13.30
C ALA A 2 -18.32 8.69 -12.85
N SER A 3 -17.24 9.24 -13.41
CA SER A 3 -15.86 8.95 -13.03
C SER A 3 -15.51 9.56 -11.67
N ASN A 4 -15.80 8.84 -10.59
CA ASN A 4 -15.50 9.26 -9.22
C ASN A 4 -14.06 8.94 -8.74
N LYS A 5 -13.10 8.74 -9.66
CA LYS A 5 -11.74 8.26 -9.32
C LYS A 5 -10.69 9.37 -9.17
N ARG A 6 -11.01 10.62 -9.52
CA ARG A 6 -10.08 11.78 -9.48
C ARG A 6 -10.27 12.72 -8.27
N ALA A 7 -11.40 12.66 -7.57
CA ALA A 7 -11.70 13.56 -6.45
C ALA A 7 -10.86 13.34 -5.17
N SER A 8 -9.87 12.44 -5.16
CA SER A 8 -9.33 11.97 -3.88
C SER A 8 -7.85 11.55 -3.91
N ARG A 9 -6.98 12.20 -4.70
CA ARG A 9 -5.51 12.11 -4.47
C ARG A 9 -4.98 13.33 -3.78
N GLU A 10 -5.25 14.49 -4.35
CA GLU A 10 -4.88 15.78 -3.76
C GLU A 10 -5.61 16.03 -2.44
N ALA A 11 -6.90 15.66 -2.36
CA ALA A 11 -7.67 15.73 -1.12
C ALA A 11 -7.14 14.77 -0.02
N ILE A 12 -6.57 13.63 -0.41
CA ILE A 12 -5.94 12.70 0.54
C ILE A 12 -4.58 13.24 0.97
N GLN A 13 -3.76 13.77 0.05
CA GLN A 13 -2.49 14.42 0.41
C GLN A 13 -2.68 15.63 1.30
N LYS A 14 -3.71 16.46 1.06
CA LYS A 14 -4.08 17.58 1.93
C LYS A 14 -4.49 17.10 3.33
N ARG A 15 -5.26 16.01 3.42
CA ARG A 15 -5.59 15.36 4.70
C ARG A 15 -4.37 14.73 5.38
N ARG A 16 -3.41 14.20 4.61
CA ARG A 16 -2.15 13.61 5.08
C ARG A 16 -1.25 14.67 5.70
N ALA A 17 -1.03 15.78 4.98
CA ALA A 17 -0.27 16.92 5.48
C ALA A 17 -0.94 17.53 6.72
N GLY A 18 -2.26 17.68 6.69
CA GLY A 18 -3.02 18.19 7.84
C GLY A 18 -2.92 17.28 9.07
N ARG A 19 -3.04 15.95 8.91
CA ARG A 19 -2.92 15.01 10.04
C ARG A 19 -1.50 14.94 10.57
N ALA A 20 -0.50 14.79 9.70
CA ALA A 20 0.91 14.76 10.11
C ALA A 20 1.33 16.04 10.84
N LEU A 21 0.87 17.21 10.37
CA LEU A 21 1.09 18.49 11.05
C LEU A 21 0.39 18.52 12.41
N ASN A 22 -0.89 18.15 12.47
CA ASN A 22 -1.65 18.18 13.73
C ASN A 22 -1.10 17.20 14.77
N ASP A 23 -0.67 16.01 14.35
CA ASP A 23 -0.10 14.99 15.24
C ASP A 23 1.27 15.43 15.78
N LEU A 24 2.11 16.05 14.92
CA LEU A 24 3.39 16.65 15.31
C LEU A 24 3.21 17.75 16.37
N PHE A 25 2.24 18.65 16.16
CA PHE A 25 2.00 19.77 17.06
C PHE A 25 1.19 19.40 18.31
N ALA A 26 0.40 18.32 18.28
CA ALA A 26 -0.36 17.86 19.43
C ALA A 26 0.43 16.90 20.35
N GLY A 27 1.67 16.54 19.99
CA GLY A 27 2.48 15.58 20.76
C GLY A 27 1.86 14.17 20.86
N ARG A 28 0.88 13.86 20.00
CA ARG A 28 0.22 12.55 19.97
C ARG A 28 0.84 11.70 18.86
N GLY A 29 1.77 10.83 19.22
CA GLY A 29 2.06 9.67 18.37
C GLY A 29 0.82 8.80 18.29
N ASN A 30 0.28 8.56 17.09
CA ASN A 30 -0.89 7.71 16.84
C ASN A 30 -2.07 7.95 17.79
N GLY A 31 -2.78 9.07 17.62
CA GLY A 31 -4.09 9.25 18.25
C GLY A 31 -5.06 8.12 17.84
N PRO A 32 -6.04 7.76 18.70
CA PRO A 32 -6.97 6.67 18.41
C PRO A 32 -7.70 6.91 17.08
N LEU A 33 -7.62 5.91 16.21
CA LEU A 33 -8.29 5.92 14.91
C LEU A 33 -9.80 5.97 15.17
N ASP A 34 -10.54 6.79 14.42
CA ASP A 34 -12.02 6.76 14.45
C ASP A 34 -12.51 5.31 14.27
N GLY A 35 -13.54 4.86 14.99
CA GLY A 35 -13.99 3.46 14.99
C GLY A 35 -14.35 2.92 13.59
N ARG A 36 -14.68 3.81 12.65
CA ARG A 36 -14.83 3.47 11.22
C ARG A 36 -13.50 3.14 10.54
N THR A 37 -12.45 3.89 10.86
CA THR A 37 -11.08 3.68 10.37
C THR A 37 -10.48 2.41 10.98
N GLU A 38 -10.70 2.16 12.27
CA GLU A 38 -10.26 0.92 12.93
C GLU A 38 -10.88 -0.33 12.31
N LYS A 39 -12.20 -0.32 12.08
CA LYS A 39 -12.89 -1.44 11.44
C LYS A 39 -12.38 -1.67 10.00
N ARG A 40 -12.05 -0.60 9.28
CA ARG A 40 -11.44 -0.70 7.94
C ARG A 40 -10.02 -1.28 8.01
N ARG A 41 -9.20 -0.81 8.94
CA ARG A 41 -7.85 -1.33 9.18
C ARG A 41 -7.88 -2.83 9.48
N GLN A 42 -8.73 -3.25 10.43
CA GLN A 42 -8.89 -4.67 10.79
C GLN A 42 -9.29 -5.51 9.58
N ARG A 43 -10.27 -5.05 8.80
CA ARG A 43 -10.69 -5.74 7.57
C ARG A 43 -9.54 -5.92 6.58
N LEU A 44 -8.76 -4.88 6.31
CA LEU A 44 -7.64 -4.95 5.35
C LEU A 44 -6.53 -5.89 5.85
N LEU A 45 -6.27 -5.90 7.16
CA LEU A 45 -5.31 -6.83 7.78
C LEU A 45 -5.78 -8.28 7.66
N GLU A 46 -7.07 -8.55 7.89
CA GLU A 46 -7.66 -9.88 7.70
C GLU A 46 -7.55 -10.35 6.25
N GLU A 47 -7.92 -9.50 5.29
CA GLU A 47 -7.86 -9.83 3.87
C GLU A 47 -6.42 -10.13 3.40
N LEU A 48 -5.44 -9.34 3.85
CA LEU A 48 -4.03 -9.61 3.56
C LEU A 48 -3.52 -10.90 4.19
N ARG A 49 -3.94 -11.19 5.43
CA ARG A 49 -3.54 -12.39 6.16
C ARG A 49 -4.11 -13.66 5.53
N GLU A 50 -5.38 -13.63 5.14
CA GLU A 50 -6.04 -14.77 4.49
C GLU A 50 -5.70 -14.86 3.00
N ASN A 51 -5.06 -13.84 2.45
CA ASN A 51 -4.83 -13.65 1.03
C ASN A 51 -6.13 -13.75 0.20
N LYS A 52 -7.26 -13.39 0.80
CA LYS A 52 -8.60 -13.53 0.22
C LYS A 52 -9.39 -12.26 0.42
N ARG A 53 -10.16 -11.89 -0.60
CA ARG A 53 -11.13 -10.82 -0.48
C ARG A 53 -12.28 -11.25 0.42
N ARG A 54 -12.58 -10.44 1.43
CA ARG A 54 -13.69 -10.69 2.35
C ARG A 54 -15.01 -10.67 1.61
N GLY A 55 -15.80 -11.73 1.75
CA GLY A 55 -17.13 -11.87 1.16
C GLY A 55 -17.17 -12.68 -0.14
N SER A 56 -16.20 -12.54 -1.05
CA SER A 56 -16.12 -13.42 -2.24
C SER A 56 -15.26 -14.66 -2.01
N GLY A 57 -14.28 -14.59 -1.10
CA GLY A 57 -13.34 -15.69 -0.85
C GLY A 57 -12.32 -15.89 -1.98
N GLU A 58 -12.35 -15.03 -3.00
CA GLU A 58 -11.39 -15.02 -4.10
C GLU A 58 -10.01 -14.59 -3.61
N GLU A 59 -8.96 -15.14 -4.22
CA GLU A 59 -7.59 -14.75 -3.90
C GLU A 59 -7.34 -13.27 -4.26
N LEU A 60 -6.67 -12.54 -3.37
CA LEU A 60 -6.30 -11.16 -3.65
C LEU A 60 -5.36 -11.08 -4.85
N LYS A 61 -5.62 -10.17 -5.78
CA LYS A 61 -4.71 -9.89 -6.88
C LYS A 61 -3.48 -9.11 -6.38
N PRO A 62 -2.32 -9.19 -7.04
CA PRO A 62 -1.13 -8.43 -6.64
C PRO A 62 -1.37 -6.92 -6.50
N LEU A 63 -2.17 -6.34 -7.41
CA LEU A 63 -2.54 -4.93 -7.34
C LEU A 63 -3.37 -4.59 -6.10
N GLU A 64 -4.23 -5.50 -5.65
CA GLU A 64 -5.04 -5.33 -4.43
C GLU A 64 -4.17 -5.43 -3.19
N VAL A 65 -3.22 -6.38 -3.16
CA VAL A 65 -2.22 -6.49 -2.10
C VAL A 65 -1.45 -5.17 -1.94
N LEU A 66 -0.95 -4.61 -3.06
CA LEU A 66 -0.25 -3.32 -3.06
C LEU A 66 -1.16 -2.19 -2.55
N SER A 67 -2.41 -2.14 -3.02
CA SER A 67 -3.37 -1.11 -2.60
C SER A 67 -3.71 -1.20 -1.11
N HIS A 68 -3.95 -2.40 -0.60
CA HIS A 68 -4.30 -2.63 0.81
C HIS A 68 -3.11 -2.34 1.72
N ALA A 69 -1.92 -2.78 1.33
CA ALA A 69 -0.70 -2.50 2.07
C ALA A 69 -0.40 -1.01 2.13
N ASN A 70 -0.49 -0.31 0.98
CA ASN A 70 -0.24 1.13 0.95
C ASN A 70 -1.24 1.89 1.85
N GLU A 71 -2.51 1.51 1.82
CA GLU A 71 -3.53 2.09 2.68
C GLU A 71 -3.28 1.81 4.17
N LEU A 72 -2.84 0.60 4.51
CA LEU A 72 -2.50 0.25 5.89
C LEU A 72 -1.30 1.06 6.40
N LEU A 73 -0.28 1.26 5.56
CA LEU A 73 0.83 2.16 5.89
C LEU A 73 0.35 3.61 6.08
N ASP A 74 -0.62 4.08 5.30
CA ASP A 74 -1.24 5.40 5.50
C ASP A 74 -2.03 5.49 6.82
N MET A 75 -2.46 4.35 7.39
CA MET A 75 -3.12 4.24 8.70
C MET A 75 -2.14 4.04 9.86
N GLY A 76 -0.82 4.06 9.60
CA GLY A 76 0.21 3.90 10.63
C GLY A 76 0.69 2.47 10.86
N GLU A 77 0.33 1.51 9.99
CA GLU A 77 1.00 0.21 9.99
C GLU A 77 2.47 0.31 9.58
N THR A 78 3.22 -0.70 9.97
CA THR A 78 4.63 -0.83 9.60
C THR A 78 4.80 -1.84 8.47
N VAL A 79 5.79 -1.67 7.61
CA VAL A 79 6.11 -2.65 6.57
C VAL A 79 6.45 -4.01 7.18
N VAL A 80 7.10 -4.01 8.35
CA VAL A 80 7.45 -5.23 9.09
C VAL A 80 6.23 -6.00 9.56
N SER A 81 5.18 -5.32 10.07
CA SER A 81 3.92 -5.99 10.44
C SER A 81 3.23 -6.59 9.21
N LEU A 82 3.20 -5.86 8.09
CA LEU A 82 2.60 -6.32 6.85
C LEU A 82 3.34 -7.50 6.21
N ARG A 83 4.68 -7.50 6.23
CA ARG A 83 5.51 -8.62 5.71
C ARG A 83 5.24 -9.94 6.44
N LYS A 84 4.91 -9.90 7.73
CA LYS A 84 4.56 -11.10 8.52
C LYS A 84 3.19 -11.67 8.15
N LEU A 85 2.31 -10.84 7.60
CA LEU A 85 0.94 -11.20 7.24
C LEU A 85 0.81 -11.63 5.78
N CYS A 86 1.58 -11.00 4.89
CA CYS A 86 1.54 -11.30 3.46
C CYS A 86 2.41 -12.52 3.16
N ALA A 87 1.83 -13.53 2.52
CA ALA A 87 2.61 -14.59 1.90
C ALA A 87 3.45 -13.99 0.76
N GLN A 88 4.77 -14.09 0.84
CA GLN A 88 5.65 -13.62 -0.21
C GLN A 88 5.33 -14.37 -1.51
N ARG A 89 4.97 -13.62 -2.55
CA ARG A 89 4.76 -14.16 -3.89
C ARG A 89 6.04 -14.00 -4.68
N LYS A 90 6.45 -15.02 -5.42
CA LYS A 90 7.50 -14.84 -6.43
C LYS A 90 6.82 -14.35 -7.71
N PRO A 91 7.14 -13.16 -8.22
CA PRO A 91 6.57 -12.70 -9.49
C PRO A 91 6.98 -13.68 -10.59
N PRO A 92 6.03 -14.25 -11.33
CA PRO A 92 6.35 -15.08 -12.48
C PRO A 92 6.79 -14.19 -13.65
N GLY A 93 7.76 -14.66 -14.43
CA GLY A 93 8.12 -14.04 -15.70
C GLY A 93 9.55 -13.52 -15.78
N ASP A 94 9.83 -12.94 -16.93
CA ASP A 94 11.11 -12.34 -17.28
C ASP A 94 11.31 -10.99 -16.56
N ARG A 95 12.57 -10.68 -16.23
CA ARG A 95 12.94 -9.48 -15.48
C ARG A 95 12.56 -8.20 -16.22
N ASP A 96 12.77 -8.13 -17.53
CA ASP A 96 12.50 -6.92 -18.32
C ASP A 96 11.00 -6.60 -18.35
N GLN A 97 10.19 -7.66 -18.48
CA GLN A 97 8.73 -7.52 -18.40
C GLN A 97 8.29 -7.03 -17.02
N LEU A 98 8.91 -7.53 -15.95
CA LEU A 98 8.60 -7.10 -14.59
C LEU A 98 8.96 -5.62 -14.37
N VAL A 99 10.14 -5.18 -14.82
CA VAL A 99 10.57 -3.77 -14.76
C VAL A 99 9.57 -2.87 -15.49
N TYR A 100 9.17 -3.25 -16.71
CA TYR A 100 8.19 -2.49 -17.50
C TYR A 100 6.85 -2.34 -16.76
N VAL A 101 6.30 -3.44 -16.23
CA VAL A 101 5.02 -3.42 -15.51
C VAL A 101 5.13 -2.61 -14.21
N VAL A 102 6.19 -2.79 -13.44
CA VAL A 102 6.44 -2.05 -12.19
C VAL A 102 6.47 -0.56 -12.47
N ARG A 103 7.20 -0.11 -13.50
CA ARG A 103 7.26 1.30 -13.89
C ARG A 103 5.87 1.86 -14.22
N GLN A 104 5.10 1.16 -15.06
CA GLN A 104 3.76 1.58 -15.46
C GLN A 104 2.80 1.68 -14.26
N VAL A 105 2.85 0.69 -13.37
CA VAL A 105 2.03 0.67 -12.17
C VAL A 105 2.49 1.75 -11.18
N HIS A 106 3.79 2.00 -11.03
CA HIS A 106 4.30 3.06 -10.18
C HIS A 106 3.88 4.45 -10.71
N GLU A 107 4.03 4.72 -12.01
CA GLU A 107 3.56 5.97 -12.64
C GLU A 107 2.04 6.16 -12.46
N ALA A 108 1.25 5.09 -12.60
CA ALA A 108 -0.19 5.17 -12.48
C ALA A 108 -0.68 5.30 -11.03
N TYR A 109 -0.13 4.52 -10.10
CA TYR A 109 -0.64 4.34 -8.75
C TYR A 109 0.14 5.10 -7.67
N GLY A 110 1.44 5.28 -7.85
CA GLY A 110 2.32 5.97 -6.90
C GLY A 110 2.54 5.19 -5.61
N PHE A 111 2.50 3.85 -5.65
CA PHE A 111 2.74 3.02 -4.46
C PHE A 111 4.13 3.26 -3.88
N ARG A 112 4.22 3.26 -2.54
CA ARG A 112 5.49 3.34 -1.80
C ARG A 112 6.42 2.19 -2.21
N SER A 113 7.73 2.43 -2.31
CA SER A 113 8.71 1.39 -2.68
C SER A 113 8.62 0.18 -1.75
N GLU A 114 8.41 0.40 -0.46
CA GLU A 114 8.40 -0.63 0.58
C GLU A 114 7.31 -1.70 0.39
N VAL A 115 6.18 -1.37 -0.24
CA VAL A 115 5.07 -2.33 -0.43
C VAL A 115 5.34 -3.32 -1.56
N TRP A 116 6.24 -2.99 -2.49
CA TRP A 116 6.57 -3.87 -3.61
C TRP A 116 7.26 -5.17 -3.17
N GLY A 117 8.01 -5.12 -2.07
CA GLY A 117 8.57 -6.32 -1.45
C GLY A 117 7.50 -7.33 -0.96
N LEU A 118 6.27 -6.88 -0.69
CA LEU A 118 5.18 -7.77 -0.26
C LEU A 118 4.68 -8.68 -1.40
N VAL A 119 4.82 -8.23 -2.65
CA VAL A 119 4.53 -9.03 -3.85
C VAL A 119 5.79 -9.66 -4.45
N GLY A 120 6.89 -9.62 -3.71
CA GLY A 120 8.19 -10.20 -4.05
C GLY A 120 8.92 -9.54 -5.22
N VAL A 121 8.64 -8.26 -5.49
CA VAL A 121 9.47 -7.47 -6.40
C VAL A 121 10.73 -7.05 -5.65
N ALA A 122 11.88 -7.36 -6.23
CA ALA A 122 13.18 -7.06 -5.64
C ALA A 122 13.58 -5.59 -5.85
N ASP A 123 14.43 -5.06 -4.96
CA ASP A 123 14.86 -3.66 -5.00
C ASP A 123 15.62 -3.33 -6.29
N GLU A 124 16.32 -4.29 -6.89
CA GLU A 124 17.01 -4.11 -8.18
C GLU A 124 16.02 -3.75 -9.29
N VAL A 125 14.87 -4.42 -9.32
CA VAL A 125 13.79 -4.16 -10.28
C VAL A 125 13.16 -2.80 -10.01
N LEU A 126 13.01 -2.40 -8.74
CA LEU A 126 12.50 -1.08 -8.36
C LEU A 126 13.42 0.05 -8.83
N ARG A 127 14.73 -0.09 -8.59
CA ARG A 127 15.74 0.89 -9.05
C ARG A 127 15.70 1.03 -10.57
N GLU A 128 15.65 -0.09 -11.28
CA GLU A 128 15.62 -0.11 -12.75
C GLU A 128 14.31 0.45 -13.31
N ALA A 129 13.18 0.23 -12.62
CA ALA A 129 11.89 0.80 -12.96
C ALA A 129 11.76 2.30 -12.60
N GLY A 130 12.78 2.90 -11.97
CA GLY A 130 12.78 4.30 -11.55
C GLY A 130 11.93 4.59 -10.30
N VAL A 131 11.63 3.56 -9.50
CA VAL A 131 10.91 3.72 -8.23
C VAL A 131 11.92 4.20 -7.17
N PRO A 132 11.70 5.37 -6.53
CA PRO A 132 12.60 5.86 -5.50
C PRO A 132 12.53 4.95 -4.28
N LEU A 133 13.66 4.33 -3.92
CA LEU A 133 13.76 3.58 -2.68
C LEU A 133 13.83 4.55 -1.51
N VAL A 134 13.05 4.29 -0.47
CA VAL A 134 13.20 4.99 0.81
C VAL A 134 14.51 4.49 1.40
N GLU A 135 15.53 5.37 1.45
CA GLU A 135 16.73 5.13 2.25
C GLU A 135 16.32 5.28 3.72
N GLU A 136 16.48 4.21 4.52
CA GLU A 136 16.30 4.24 5.98
C GLU A 136 17.35 5.13 6.66
#